data_AF-A0AA35LNM9-F1
#
_entry.id   AF-A0AA35LNM9-F1
#
_cell.length_a   1.000
_cell.length_b   1.000
_cell.length_c   1.000
_cell.angle_alpha   90.00
_cell.angle_beta   90.00
_cell.angle_gamma   90.00
#
_symmetry.space_group_name_H-M   'P 1'
#
loop_
_entity.id
_entity.type
_entity.pdbx_description
1 polymer ?
#
loop_
_entity_poly.entity_id
_entity_poly.type
_entity_poly.pdbx_seq_one_letter_code
_entity_poly.pdbx_strand_id
1 'polypeptide(L)'
;MFATCATDFPTPRSQVCFMVSLLVGPAPSWVTPYLEANNPLLGNLDYFIITLEGMFGELNRAQTAEMALQNLRQGARSVTEYAAEFRWWAEDTLWNEAAR
;
A
#
# COMPACT_ATOMS: atom_id res chain seq x y z
N MET A 1 -14.51 17.94 -11.69
CA MET A 1 -14.92 16.95 -12.71
C MET A 1 -13.64 16.23 -13.12
N PHE A 2 -13.38 15.04 -12.57
CA PHE A 2 -12.13 14.31 -12.77
C PHE A 2 -12.36 13.21 -13.80
N ALA A 3 -11.88 13.42 -15.01
CA ALA A 3 -11.76 12.37 -16.02
C ALA A 3 -10.29 11.97 -16.08
N THR A 4 -9.93 10.87 -15.42
CA THR A 4 -8.61 10.26 -15.52
C THR A 4 -8.55 9.44 -16.80
N CYS A 5 -7.93 9.99 -17.85
CA CYS A 5 -7.59 9.23 -19.05
C CYS A 5 -6.10 8.94 -19.03
N ALA A 6 -5.71 7.71 -19.40
CA ALA A 6 -4.33 7.26 -19.54
C ALA A 6 -3.46 8.11 -20.51
N THR A 7 -4.02 9.18 -21.09
CA THR A 7 -3.36 10.16 -21.97
C THR A 7 -2.71 11.34 -21.24
N ASP A 8 -3.05 11.62 -19.97
CA ASP A 8 -2.50 12.80 -19.26
C ASP A 8 -1.05 12.59 -18.75
N PHE A 9 -0.60 11.34 -18.65
CA PHE A 9 0.74 10.99 -18.14
C PHE A 9 1.43 9.98 -19.07
N PRO A 10 1.90 10.42 -20.25
CA PRO A 10 2.44 9.54 -21.29
C PRO A 10 3.80 8.92 -20.93
N THR A 11 4.44 9.39 -19.86
CA THR A 11 5.75 8.88 -19.42
C THR A 11 5.67 8.36 -17.98
N PRO A 12 6.45 7.31 -17.62
CA PRO A 12 6.57 6.88 -16.23
C PRO A 12 6.94 8.03 -15.29
N ARG A 13 7.76 8.96 -15.76
CA ARG A 13 8.13 10.16 -15.01
C ARG A 13 6.94 11.07 -14.70
N SER A 14 6.08 11.33 -15.68
CA SER A 14 4.88 12.14 -15.46
C SER A 14 3.90 11.47 -14.48
N GLN A 15 3.82 10.14 -14.47
CA GLN A 15 3.01 9.37 -13.52
C GLN A 15 3.58 9.44 -12.10
N VAL A 16 4.90 9.29 -11.95
CA VAL A 16 5.57 9.44 -10.66
C VAL A 16 5.44 10.87 -10.12
N CYS A 17 5.60 11.90 -10.95
CA CYS A 17 5.38 13.29 -10.53
C CYS A 17 3.96 13.53 -10.02
N PHE A 18 2.96 12.93 -10.67
CA PHE A 18 1.58 12.98 -10.18
C PHE A 18 1.42 12.27 -8.83
N MET A 19 1.96 11.05 -8.67
CA MET A 19 1.94 10.34 -7.39
C MET A 19 2.61 11.13 -6.27
N VAL A 20 3.75 11.76 -6.56
CA VAL A 20 4.45 12.66 -5.62
C VAL A 20 3.56 13.82 -5.18
N SER A 21 2.77 14.40 -6.09
CA SER A 21 1.83 15.48 -5.74
C SER A 21 0.69 15.05 -4.81
N LEU A 22 0.40 13.74 -4.75
CA LEU A 22 -0.61 13.16 -3.86
C LEU A 22 -0.06 12.78 -2.49
N LEU A 23 1.26 12.83 -2.28
CA LEU A 23 1.86 12.47 -0.99
C LEU A 23 1.52 13.51 0.08
N VAL A 24 1.20 13.02 1.27
CA VAL A 24 0.85 13.84 2.44
C VAL A 24 1.56 13.33 3.69
N GLY A 25 1.57 14.15 4.75
CA GLY A 25 2.21 13.78 6.01
C GLY A 25 3.74 13.68 5.89
N PRO A 26 4.38 12.58 6.35
CA PRO A 26 5.83 12.42 6.30
C PRO A 26 6.38 12.01 4.92
N ALA A 27 5.52 11.54 4.00
CA ALA A 27 5.93 10.99 2.71
C ALA A 27 6.61 11.99 1.76
N PRO A 28 6.20 13.27 1.67
CA PRO A 28 6.92 14.28 0.88
C PRO A 28 8.38 14.44 1.29
N SER A 29 8.67 14.49 2.60
CA SER A 29 10.04 14.63 3.11
C SER A 29 10.94 13.46 2.74
N TRP A 30 10.38 12.25 2.61
CA TRP A 30 11.10 11.08 2.14
C TRP A 30 11.46 11.19 0.65
N VAL A 31 10.55 11.68 -0.20
CA VAL A 31 10.78 11.74 -1.64
C VAL A 31 11.67 12.93 -2.07
N THR A 32 11.70 14.02 -1.29
CA THR A 32 12.50 15.23 -1.53
C THR A 32 13.95 14.98 -2.00
N PRO A 33 14.79 14.18 -1.30
CA PRO A 33 16.17 13.95 -1.75
C PRO A 33 16.26 13.30 -3.14
N TYR A 34 15.27 12.48 -3.53
CA TYR A 34 15.23 11.87 -4.86
C TYR A 34 14.83 12.89 -5.94
N LEU A 35 13.95 13.84 -5.61
CA LEU A 35 13.57 14.97 -6.48
C LEU A 35 14.78 15.89 -6.73
N GLU A 36 15.49 16.28 -5.67
CA GLU A 36 16.65 17.17 -5.76
C GLU A 36 17.80 16.55 -6.56
N ALA A 37 18.04 15.24 -6.37
CA ALA A 37 19.07 14.50 -7.09
C ALA A 37 18.66 14.08 -8.51
N ASN A 38 17.42 14.37 -8.94
CA ASN A 38 16.83 13.85 -10.18
C ASN A 38 17.05 12.33 -10.35
N ASN A 39 16.80 11.58 -9.28
CA ASN A 39 17.15 10.18 -9.19
C ASN A 39 16.42 9.34 -10.28
N PRO A 40 17.07 8.33 -10.90
CA PRO A 40 16.45 7.43 -11.86
C PRO A 40 15.16 6.75 -11.37
N LEU A 41 14.99 6.59 -10.05
CA LEU A 41 13.77 6.13 -9.40
C LEU A 41 12.53 6.89 -9.90
N LEU A 42 12.65 8.20 -10.17
CA LEU A 42 11.54 9.03 -10.64
C LEU A 42 11.15 8.75 -12.09
N GLY A 43 11.97 8.03 -12.85
CA GLY A 43 11.71 7.63 -14.23
C GLY A 43 11.17 6.21 -14.38
N ASN A 44 10.96 5.48 -13.27
CA ASN A 44 10.47 4.12 -13.28
C ASN A 44 9.31 3.99 -12.28
N LEU A 45 8.09 3.87 -12.81
CA LEU A 45 6.88 3.81 -12.00
C LEU A 45 6.87 2.59 -11.07
N ASP A 46 7.15 1.40 -11.61
CA ASP A 46 7.08 0.15 -10.84
C ASP A 46 8.08 0.18 -9.67
N TYR A 47 9.30 0.65 -9.96
CA TYR A 47 10.33 0.76 -8.94
C TYR A 47 10.00 1.84 -7.89
N PHE A 48 9.36 2.93 -8.30
CA PHE A 48 8.85 3.95 -7.39
C PHE A 48 7.78 3.39 -6.44
N ILE A 49 6.82 2.62 -6.96
CA ILE A 49 5.75 1.99 -6.16
C ILE A 49 6.35 1.01 -5.15
N ILE A 50 7.25 0.11 -5.58
CA ILE A 50 7.90 -0.86 -4.68
C ILE A 50 8.64 -0.14 -3.54
N THR A 51 9.35 0.95 -3.86
CA THR A 51 10.11 1.70 -2.85
C THR A 51 9.16 2.47 -1.91
N LEU A 52 8.07 3.02 -2.44
CA LEU A 52 7.03 3.69 -1.65
C LEU A 52 6.34 2.71 -0.68
N GLU A 53 5.97 1.52 -1.16
CA GLU A 53 5.40 0.44 -0.35
C GLU A 53 6.40 -0.11 0.67
N GLY A 54 7.69 -0.22 0.33
CA GLY A 54 8.70 -0.62 1.29
C GLY A 54 8.92 0.39 2.43
N MET A 55 8.72 1.68 2.16
CA MET A 55 8.97 2.76 3.13
C MET A 55 7.73 3.17 3.92
N PHE A 56 6.53 3.11 3.32
CA PHE A 56 5.27 3.56 3.90
C PHE A 56 4.13 2.55 3.81
N GLY A 57 4.32 1.45 3.08
CA GLY A 57 3.39 0.34 3.14
C GLY A 57 3.37 -0.25 4.55
N GLU A 58 2.32 -1.02 4.85
CA GLU A 58 2.25 -1.76 6.09
C GLU A 58 3.31 -2.87 6.08
N LEU A 59 4.53 -2.55 6.52
CA LEU A 59 5.66 -3.47 6.73
C LEU A 59 5.26 -4.71 7.54
N ASN A 60 4.19 -4.58 8.32
CA ASN A 60 3.64 -5.62 9.19
C ASN A 60 2.20 -5.96 8.84
N ARG A 61 1.68 -5.76 7.63
CA ARG A 61 0.27 -6.10 7.31
C ARG A 61 -0.07 -7.53 7.71
N ALA A 62 0.82 -8.46 7.37
CA ALA A 62 0.72 -9.86 7.78
C ALA A 62 0.80 -10.06 9.30
N GLN A 63 1.75 -9.40 9.98
CA GLN A 63 1.90 -9.52 11.43
C GLN A 63 0.75 -8.85 12.20
N THR A 64 0.22 -7.74 11.69
CA THR A 64 -0.97 -7.04 12.17
C THR A 64 -2.20 -7.88 11.96
N ALA A 65 -2.36 -8.50 10.79
CA ALA A 65 -3.43 -9.44 10.50
C ALA A 65 -3.37 -10.68 11.42
N GLU A 66 -2.17 -11.23 11.66
CA GLU A 66 -1.98 -12.34 12.61
C GLU A 66 -2.34 -11.93 14.04
N MET A 67 -1.86 -10.78 14.52
CA MET A 67 -2.23 -10.26 15.84
C MET A 67 -3.74 -9.98 15.93
N ALA A 68 -4.34 -9.44 14.88
CA ALA A 68 -5.78 -9.18 14.82
C ALA A 68 -6.57 -10.49 14.90
N LEU A 69 -6.18 -11.52 14.14
CA LEU A 69 -6.80 -12.85 14.18
C LEU A 69 -6.64 -13.52 15.56
N GLN A 70 -5.46 -13.46 16.17
CA GLN A 70 -5.22 -14.03 17.51
C GLN A 70 -6.12 -13.41 18.57
N ASN A 71 -6.35 -12.09 18.46
CA ASN A 71 -7.18 -11.32 19.37
C ASN A 71 -8.66 -11.28 18.95
N LEU A 72 -9.01 -11.76 17.76
CA LEU A 72 -10.38 -11.76 17.28
C LEU A 72 -11.24 -12.68 18.14
N ARG A 73 -12.36 -12.14 18.62
CA ARG A 73 -13.37 -12.86 19.41
C ARG A 73 -14.74 -12.51 18.86
N GLN A 74 -15.63 -13.50 18.71
CA GLN A 74 -17.00 -13.24 18.28
C GLN A 74 -17.72 -12.34 19.29
N GLY A 75 -17.62 -12.64 20.59
CA GLY A 75 -18.27 -11.88 21.65
C GLY A 75 -19.79 -11.88 21.48
N ALA A 76 -20.43 -10.71 21.65
CA ALA A 76 -21.87 -10.52 21.46
C ALA A 76 -22.28 -10.29 19.99
N ARG A 77 -21.33 -10.31 19.05
CA ARG A 77 -21.56 -10.05 17.62
C ARG A 77 -22.14 -11.28 16.93
N SER A 78 -22.79 -11.06 15.79
CA SER A 78 -23.31 -12.17 14.99
C SER A 78 -22.18 -13.03 14.42
N VAL A 79 -22.45 -14.31 14.19
CA VAL A 79 -21.49 -15.24 13.54
C VAL A 79 -21.09 -14.72 12.17
N THR A 80 -22.02 -14.12 11.44
CA THR A 80 -21.78 -13.60 10.08
C THR A 80 -20.80 -12.43 10.08
N GLU A 81 -20.94 -11.48 11.01
CA GLU A 81 -20.01 -10.35 11.14
C GLU A 81 -18.61 -10.83 11.54
N TYR A 82 -18.53 -11.74 12.52
CA TYR A 82 -17.27 -12.36 12.90
C TYR A 82 -16.61 -13.09 11.73
N ALA A 83 -17.37 -13.88 10.98
CA ALA A 83 -16.86 -14.63 9.84
C ALA A 83 -16.44 -13.74 8.66
N ALA A 84 -17.02 -12.55 8.51
CA ALA A 84 -16.61 -11.57 7.52
C ALA A 84 -15.28 -10.92 7.93
N GLU A 85 -15.15 -10.48 9.18
CA GLU A 85 -13.92 -9.87 9.70
C GLU A 85 -12.76 -10.87 9.75
N PHE A 86 -13.02 -12.12 10.14
CA PHE A 86 -12.03 -13.19 10.10
C PHE A 86 -11.50 -13.41 8.69
N ARG A 87 -12.38 -13.46 7.68
CA ARG A 87 -11.97 -13.64 6.27
C ARG A 87 -11.14 -12.46 5.77
N TRP A 88 -11.54 -11.24 6.12
CA TRP A 88 -10.81 -10.04 5.74
C TRP A 88 -9.37 -10.03 6.27
N TRP A 89 -9.18 -10.33 7.57
CA TRP A 89 -7.84 -10.46 8.13
C TRP A 89 -7.08 -11.67 7.58
N ALA A 90 -7.75 -12.79 7.31
CA ALA A 90 -7.12 -13.99 6.77
C ALA A 90 -6.56 -13.77 5.35
N GLU A 91 -7.19 -12.93 4.53
CA GLU A 91 -6.67 -12.54 3.20
C GLU A 91 -5.31 -11.82 3.28
N ASP A 92 -5.09 -11.07 4.36
CA ASP A 92 -3.88 -10.29 4.60
C ASP A 92 -2.78 -11.08 5.34
N THR A 93 -3.05 -12.33 5.75
CA THR A 93 -2.02 -13.21 6.29
C THR A 93 -1.27 -13.93 5.17
N LEU A 94 0.07 -13.99 5.25
CA LEU A 94 0.94 -14.73 4.32
C LEU A 94 0.74 -16.26 4.37
N TRP A 95 -0.27 -16.76 5.09
CA TRP A 95 -0.59 -18.18 5.24
C TRP A 95 -0.89 -18.89 3.91
N ASN A 96 -1.18 -18.15 2.84
CA ASN A 96 -1.44 -18.72 1.51
C ASN A 96 -0.19 -19.22 0.77
N GLU A 97 1.03 -18.80 1.14
CA GLU A 97 2.25 -19.27 0.45
C GLU A 97 2.94 -20.44 1.17
N ALA A 98 2.87 -20.50 2.50
CA ALA A 98 3.49 -21.58 3.28
C ALA A 98 2.68 -22.89 3.30
N ALA A 99 1.46 -22.89 2.76
CA ALA A 99 0.56 -24.04 2.73
C ALA A 99 0.36 -24.65 1.33
N ARG A 100 1.22 -24.30 0.35
CA ARG A 100 1.20 -24.86 -1.01
C ARG A 100 2.34 -25.84 -1.26
#